data_AF-A0A3C0T1X8-F1
#
_entry.id   AF-A0A3C0T1X8-F1
#
_cell.length_a   1.000
_cell.length_b   1.000
_cell.length_c   1.000
_cell.angle_alpha   90.00
_cell.angle_beta   90.00
_cell.angle_gamma   90.00
#
_symmetry.space_group_name_H-M   'P 1'
#
loop_
_entity.id
_entity.type
_entity.pdbx_description
1 polymer ?
#
loop_
_entity_poly.entity_id
_entity_poly.type
_entity_poly.pdbx_seq_one_letter_code
_entity_poly.pdbx_strand_id
1 'polypeptide(L)'
;GNYLSGCFVYRACDGIIRDAAESNGVFRSSERRRRAVRLIVTAMAKLDPGPLHFYIDEPHPHSRDLAGELREALRAAGLSGEIKLVRSADRVLKNAGGILVSGDSEIIDAVRKVFDLASFVLETEFLADLPDLGVFPQP
;
A
#
# COMPACT_ATOMS: atom_id res chain seq x y z
N GLY A 1 11.10 -5.77 -4.98
CA GLY A 1 11.57 -6.00 -3.60
C GLY A 1 10.61 -5.30 -2.67
N ASN A 2 10.95 -4.98 -1.43
CA ASN A 2 10.37 -3.85 -0.68
C ASN A 2 11.20 -3.55 0.59
N TYR A 3 10.84 -2.48 1.30
CA TYR A 3 11.50 -2.05 2.54
C TYR A 3 11.59 -3.15 3.60
N LEU A 4 10.52 -3.94 3.80
CA LEU A 4 10.50 -5.02 4.80
C LEU A 4 11.40 -6.20 4.43
N SER A 5 11.85 -6.28 3.17
CA SER A 5 12.90 -7.21 2.73
C SER A 5 14.30 -6.59 2.69
N GLY A 6 14.48 -5.37 3.20
CA GLY A 6 15.74 -4.63 3.18
C GLY A 6 16.09 -4.05 1.81
N CYS A 7 15.12 -3.94 0.89
CA CYS A 7 15.35 -3.32 -0.41
C CYS A 7 15.25 -1.80 -0.30
N PHE A 8 16.01 -1.13 -1.17
CA PHE A 8 15.98 0.32 -1.33
C PHE A 8 14.60 0.82 -1.74
N VAL A 9 14.18 1.90 -1.09
CA VAL A 9 12.97 2.67 -1.38
C VAL A 9 13.33 4.15 -1.46
N TYR A 10 12.61 4.90 -2.28
CA TYR A 10 12.87 6.31 -2.55
C TYR A 10 11.57 7.04 -2.82
N ARG A 11 11.59 8.37 -2.68
CA ARG A 11 10.51 9.25 -3.12
C ARG A 11 10.71 9.58 -4.59
N ALA A 12 9.74 9.18 -5.42
CA ALA A 12 9.75 9.47 -6.85
C ALA A 12 9.40 10.94 -7.12
N CYS A 13 9.54 11.37 -8.38
CA CYS A 13 9.32 12.77 -8.77
C CYS A 13 7.86 13.24 -8.59
N ASP A 14 6.90 12.30 -8.46
CA ASP A 14 5.50 12.56 -8.12
C ASP A 14 5.27 12.69 -6.60
N GLY A 15 6.32 12.55 -5.78
CA GLY A 15 6.27 12.62 -4.33
C GLY A 15 5.91 11.29 -3.64
N ILE A 16 5.67 10.21 -4.40
CA ILE A 16 5.23 8.91 -3.89
C ILE A 16 6.43 7.99 -3.66
N ILE A 17 6.40 7.25 -2.55
CA ILE A 17 7.43 6.26 -2.23
C ILE A 17 7.28 5.01 -3.09
N ARG A 18 8.40 4.60 -3.70
CA ARG A 18 8.50 3.41 -4.55
C ARG A 18 9.73 2.59 -4.20
N ASP A 19 9.68 1.28 -4.46
CA ASP A 19 10.87 0.43 -4.43
C ASP A 19 11.48 0.29 -5.83
N ALA A 20 12.81 0.20 -5.90
CA ALA A 20 13.54 0.03 -7.17
C ALA A 20 13.72 -1.45 -7.56
N ALA A 21 13.22 -2.38 -6.74
CA ALA A 21 13.56 -3.78 -6.87
C ALA A 21 12.50 -4.50 -7.70
N GLU A 22 12.91 -5.31 -8.67
CA GLU A 22 11.98 -6.17 -9.40
C GLU A 22 11.16 -7.06 -8.44
N SER A 23 9.92 -7.32 -8.81
CA SER A 23 8.94 -8.11 -8.06
C SER A 23 9.23 -9.62 -8.08
N ASN A 24 10.50 -10.03 -8.27
CA ASN A 24 10.95 -11.42 -8.40
C ASN A 24 10.76 -12.24 -7.10
N GLY A 25 9.52 -12.51 -6.72
CA GLY A 25 9.13 -13.43 -5.63
C GLY A 25 8.91 -12.80 -4.24
N VAL A 26 8.71 -11.49 -4.14
CA VAL A 26 8.63 -10.75 -2.85
C VAL A 26 7.44 -11.18 -1.97
N PHE A 27 6.37 -11.68 -2.57
CA PHE A 27 5.19 -12.18 -1.85
C PHE A 27 5.32 -13.62 -1.29
N ARG A 28 6.50 -14.25 -1.37
CA ARG A 28 6.67 -15.65 -0.90
C ARG A 28 6.68 -15.80 0.63
N SER A 29 6.98 -14.76 1.39
CA SER A 29 7.00 -14.83 2.86
C SER A 29 5.66 -14.43 3.46
N SER A 30 4.91 -15.43 3.96
CA SER A 30 3.65 -15.22 4.69
C SER A 30 3.85 -14.38 5.96
N GLU A 31 5.03 -14.44 6.58
CA GLU A 31 5.36 -13.63 7.76
C GLU A 31 5.48 -12.14 7.40
N ARG A 32 6.19 -11.81 6.31
CA ARG A 32 6.33 -10.42 5.85
C ARG A 32 5.00 -9.85 5.40
N ARG A 33 4.17 -10.62 4.69
CA ARG A 33 2.82 -10.20 4.30
C ARG A 33 1.98 -9.86 5.53
N ARG A 34 1.94 -10.75 6.53
CA ARG A 34 1.25 -10.49 7.80
C ARG A 34 1.80 -9.27 8.54
N ARG A 35 3.12 -9.06 8.51
CA ARG A 35 3.75 -7.86 9.08
C ARG A 35 3.30 -6.59 8.36
N ALA A 36 3.29 -6.59 7.03
CA ALA A 36 2.81 -5.45 6.24
C ALA A 36 1.33 -5.13 6.54
N VAL A 37 0.47 -6.16 6.61
CA VAL A 37 -0.94 -6.02 6.98
C VAL A 37 -1.10 -5.37 8.35
N ARG A 38 -0.34 -5.81 9.36
CA ARG A 38 -0.37 -5.19 10.69
C ARG A 38 0.04 -3.72 10.66
N LEU A 39 1.10 -3.38 9.94
CA LEU A 39 1.55 -1.99 9.81
C LEU A 39 0.49 -1.10 9.14
N ILE A 40 -0.14 -1.59 8.08
CA ILE A 40 -1.24 -0.91 7.38
C ILE A 40 -2.39 -0.64 8.36
N VAL A 41 -2.84 -1.66 9.08
CA VAL A 41 -3.98 -1.52 10.01
C VAL A 41 -3.64 -0.61 11.19
N THR A 42 -2.44 -0.70 11.76
CA THR A 42 -1.97 0.22 12.81
C THR A 42 -1.97 1.66 12.32
N ALA A 43 -1.51 1.91 11.09
CA ALA A 43 -1.54 3.24 10.50
C ALA A 43 -2.97 3.74 10.27
N MET A 44 -3.88 2.88 9.79
CA MET A 44 -5.31 3.24 9.67
C MET A 44 -5.93 3.57 11.02
N ALA A 45 -5.60 2.83 12.09
CA ALA A 45 -6.11 3.11 13.43
C ALA A 45 -5.61 4.46 13.97
N LYS A 46 -4.38 4.87 13.62
CA LYS A 46 -3.82 6.18 13.99
C LYS A 46 -4.45 7.33 13.21
N LEU A 47 -4.70 7.11 11.93
CA LEU A 47 -5.26 8.13 11.02
C LEU A 47 -6.78 8.30 11.19
N ASP A 48 -7.46 7.27 11.71
CA ASP A 48 -8.92 7.19 11.86
C ASP A 48 -9.69 7.72 10.64
N PRO A 49 -9.40 7.20 9.42
CA PRO A 49 -10.05 7.69 8.22
C PRO A 49 -11.53 7.31 8.22
N GLY A 50 -12.28 7.90 7.28
CA GLY A 50 -13.62 7.44 6.93
C GLY A 50 -13.67 5.98 6.44
N PRO A 51 -14.75 5.55 5.77
CA PRO A 51 -14.94 4.14 5.43
C PRO A 51 -13.75 3.57 4.63
N LEU A 52 -13.20 2.47 5.13
CA LEU A 52 -12.08 1.77 4.50
C LEU A 52 -12.58 0.77 3.45
N HIS A 53 -12.06 0.87 2.23
CA HIS A 53 -12.32 -0.08 1.16
C HIS A 53 -10.99 -0.62 0.61
N PHE A 54 -10.81 -1.94 0.68
CA PHE A 54 -9.66 -2.64 0.13
C PHE A 54 -10.10 -3.44 -1.10
N TYR A 55 -9.44 -3.20 -2.23
CA TYR A 55 -9.64 -3.92 -3.48
C TYR A 55 -8.38 -4.73 -3.80
N ILE A 56 -8.55 -6.04 -3.98
CA ILE A 56 -7.44 -6.96 -4.22
C ILE A 56 -7.77 -7.79 -5.45
N ASP A 57 -6.80 -7.98 -6.34
CA ASP A 57 -6.98 -8.79 -7.54
C ASP A 57 -7.21 -10.27 -7.20
N GLU A 58 -8.38 -10.80 -7.56
CA GLU A 58 -8.77 -12.20 -7.33
C GLU A 58 -7.85 -13.24 -8.02
N PRO A 59 -7.36 -13.04 -9.25
CA PRO A 59 -6.62 -14.09 -9.98
C PRO A 59 -5.28 -14.49 -9.34
N HIS A 60 -4.75 -13.73 -8.39
CA HIS A 60 -3.46 -14.03 -7.77
C HIS A 60 -3.56 -15.05 -6.63
N PRO A 61 -2.66 -16.06 -6.56
CA PRO A 61 -2.71 -17.15 -5.57
C PRO A 61 -2.79 -16.70 -4.11
N HIS A 62 -2.25 -15.53 -3.78
CA HIS A 62 -2.14 -15.03 -2.41
C HIS A 62 -3.24 -14.04 -2.02
N SER A 63 -4.17 -13.74 -2.91
CA SER A 63 -5.18 -12.70 -2.69
C SER A 63 -6.22 -13.10 -1.66
N ARG A 64 -6.62 -14.38 -1.63
CA ARG A 64 -7.57 -14.89 -0.62
C ARG A 64 -6.97 -14.81 0.78
N ASP A 65 -5.72 -15.22 0.91
CA ASP A 65 -4.99 -15.12 2.18
C ASP A 65 -4.83 -13.66 2.62
N LEU A 66 -4.40 -12.76 1.73
CA LEU A 66 -4.23 -11.34 2.04
C LEU A 66 -5.55 -10.73 2.53
N ALA A 67 -6.65 -11.06 1.86
CA ALA A 67 -7.98 -10.65 2.29
C ALA A 67 -8.37 -11.22 3.66
N GLY A 68 -7.98 -12.46 3.96
CA GLY A 68 -8.16 -13.08 5.28
C GLY A 68 -7.38 -12.35 6.37
N GLU A 69 -6.09 -12.14 6.13
CA GLU A 69 -5.17 -11.45 7.05
C GLU A 69 -5.63 -10.01 7.34
N LEU A 70 -6.07 -9.28 6.31
CA LEU A 70 -6.62 -7.93 6.47
C LEU A 70 -7.90 -7.95 7.31
N ARG A 71 -8.82 -8.89 7.06
CA ARG A 71 -10.05 -9.03 7.85
C ARG A 71 -9.74 -9.32 9.32
N GLU A 72 -8.79 -10.20 9.59
CA GLU A 72 -8.37 -10.53 10.96
C GLU A 72 -7.74 -9.32 11.65
N ALA A 73 -6.82 -8.62 10.98
CA ALA A 73 -6.15 -7.46 11.54
C ALA A 73 -7.12 -6.30 11.82
N LEU A 74 -8.04 -5.99 10.88
CA LEU A 74 -9.07 -4.96 11.09
C LEU A 74 -9.94 -5.29 12.30
N ARG A 75 -10.42 -6.54 12.41
CA ARG A 75 -11.20 -7.00 13.58
C ARG A 75 -10.43 -6.85 14.88
N ALA A 76 -9.16 -7.25 14.91
CA ALA A 76 -8.32 -7.15 16.10
C ALA A 76 -8.08 -5.69 16.53
N ALA A 77 -8.06 -4.76 15.57
CA ALA A 77 -7.94 -3.32 15.83
C ALA A 77 -9.28 -2.60 16.08
N GLY A 78 -10.41 -3.31 16.02
CA GLY A 78 -11.74 -2.70 16.17
C GLY A 78 -12.16 -1.80 14.99
N LEU A 79 -11.50 -1.92 13.83
CA LEU A 79 -11.79 -1.12 12.65
C LEU A 79 -12.82 -1.79 11.74
N SER A 80 -13.71 -0.99 11.17
CA SER A 80 -14.61 -1.42 10.11
C SER A 80 -13.99 -1.14 8.75
N GLY A 81 -13.97 -2.15 7.87
CA GLY A 81 -13.49 -2.01 6.51
C GLY A 81 -14.03 -3.09 5.59
N GLU A 82 -14.32 -2.71 4.35
CA GLU A 82 -14.81 -3.63 3.33
C GLU A 82 -13.64 -4.16 2.49
N ILE A 83 -13.52 -5.48 2.37
CA ILE A 83 -12.46 -6.12 1.59
C ILE A 83 -13.08 -6.92 0.44
N LYS A 84 -12.80 -6.46 -0.79
CA LYS A 84 -13.35 -6.99 -2.04
C LYS A 84 -12.26 -7.63 -2.89
N LEU A 85 -12.45 -8.91 -3.21
CA LEU A 85 -11.71 -9.57 -4.28
C LEU A 85 -12.38 -9.22 -5.60
N VAL A 86 -11.64 -8.65 -6.54
CA VAL A 86 -12.16 -8.18 -7.83
C VAL A 86 -11.30 -8.68 -8.97
N ARG A 87 -11.83 -8.77 -10.19
CA ARG A 87 -11.05 -9.20 -11.36
C ARG A 87 -9.92 -8.25 -11.74
N SER A 88 -10.09 -6.95 -11.44
CA SER A 88 -9.11 -5.90 -11.67
C SER A 88 -9.33 -4.81 -10.63
N ALA A 89 -8.41 -4.70 -9.68
CA ALA A 89 -8.38 -3.64 -8.67
C ALA A 89 -8.18 -2.29 -9.36
N ASP A 90 -7.27 -2.21 -10.32
CA ASP A 90 -6.96 -0.99 -11.09
C ASP A 90 -8.21 -0.34 -11.66
N ARG A 91 -9.06 -1.13 -12.35
CA ARG A 91 -10.28 -0.60 -12.96
C ARG A 91 -11.26 -0.04 -11.93
N VAL A 92 -11.31 -0.64 -10.74
CA VAL A 92 -12.17 -0.15 -9.65
C VAL A 92 -11.59 1.11 -9.04
N LEU A 93 -10.28 1.11 -8.77
CA LEU A 93 -9.57 2.22 -8.13
C LEU A 93 -9.54 3.49 -9.01
N LYS A 94 -9.35 3.34 -10.33
CA LYS A 94 -9.42 4.46 -11.29
C LYS A 94 -10.78 5.17 -11.31
N ASN A 95 -11.84 4.55 -10.80
CA ASN A 95 -13.20 5.10 -10.75
C ASN A 95 -13.70 5.38 -9.31
N ALA A 96 -12.84 5.25 -8.30
CA ALA A 96 -13.24 5.42 -6.91
C ALA A 96 -13.33 6.92 -6.52
N GLY A 97 -14.40 7.31 -5.82
CA GLY A 97 -14.65 8.70 -5.40
C GLY A 97 -13.96 9.14 -4.08
N GLY A 98 -12.94 8.41 -3.62
CA GLY A 98 -12.31 8.61 -2.31
C GLY A 98 -10.86 9.10 -2.37
N ILE A 99 -10.13 8.91 -1.27
CA ILE A 99 -8.68 9.08 -1.22
C ILE A 99 -8.05 7.75 -1.64
N LEU A 100 -7.31 7.75 -2.75
CA LEU A 100 -6.63 6.56 -3.23
C LEU A 100 -5.38 6.29 -2.38
N VAL A 101 -5.17 5.02 -2.03
CA VAL A 101 -3.91 4.53 -1.48
C VAL A 101 -3.35 3.49 -2.45
N SER A 102 -2.34 3.88 -3.22
CA SER A 102 -1.63 3.02 -4.16
C SER A 102 -0.22 3.57 -4.40
N GLY A 103 0.70 2.70 -4.80
CA GLY A 103 2.01 3.07 -5.34
C GLY A 103 2.07 2.94 -6.87
N ASP A 104 0.96 2.61 -7.55
CA ASP A 104 0.92 2.43 -8.99
C ASP A 104 0.67 3.76 -9.72
N SER A 105 1.62 4.20 -10.57
CA SER A 105 1.52 5.45 -11.32
C SER A 105 0.27 5.53 -12.18
N GLU A 106 -0.09 4.45 -12.88
CA GLU A 106 -1.21 4.50 -13.81
C GLU A 106 -2.55 4.72 -13.12
N ILE A 107 -2.67 4.23 -11.88
CA ILE A 107 -3.87 4.44 -11.05
C ILE A 107 -3.84 5.85 -10.43
N ILE A 108 -2.68 6.27 -9.95
CA ILE A 108 -2.45 7.58 -9.33
C ILE A 108 -2.79 8.71 -10.32
N ASP A 109 -2.32 8.61 -11.56
CA ASP A 109 -2.54 9.62 -12.61
C ASP A 109 -4.03 9.74 -13.01
N ALA A 110 -4.84 8.73 -12.72
CA ALA A 110 -6.26 8.69 -13.04
C ALA A 110 -7.16 9.28 -11.94
N VAL A 111 -6.63 9.60 -10.76
CA VAL A 111 -7.43 10.04 -9.60
C VAL A 111 -7.04 11.42 -9.10
N ARG A 112 -7.94 12.07 -8.36
CA ARG A 112 -7.74 13.44 -7.88
C ARG A 112 -6.99 13.54 -6.54
N LYS A 113 -7.09 12.52 -5.69
CA LYS A 113 -6.57 12.55 -4.31
C LYS A 113 -5.86 11.24 -4.01
N VAL A 114 -4.60 11.33 -3.63
CA VAL A 114 -3.76 10.20 -3.25
C VAL A 114 -3.21 10.45 -1.85
N PHE A 115 -3.15 9.39 -1.05
CA PHE A 115 -2.45 9.38 0.22
C PHE A 115 -1.39 8.28 0.20
N ASP A 116 -0.14 8.69 0.39
CA ASP A 116 0.98 7.77 0.45
C ASP A 116 1.08 7.11 1.83
N LEU A 117 0.33 6.03 1.99
CA LEU A 117 0.35 5.22 3.20
C LEU A 117 1.73 4.57 3.44
N ALA A 118 2.47 4.24 2.39
CA ALA A 118 3.79 3.63 2.55
C ALA A 118 4.76 4.63 3.19
N SER A 119 4.84 5.86 2.66
CA SER A 119 5.61 6.96 3.27
C SER A 119 5.24 7.16 4.73
N PHE A 120 3.94 7.27 5.02
CA PHE A 120 3.45 7.47 6.39
C PHE A 120 3.92 6.37 7.34
N VAL A 121 3.79 5.09 6.95
CA VAL A 121 4.24 3.95 7.77
C VAL A 121 5.75 3.99 7.95
N LEU A 122 6.53 4.22 6.89
CA LEU A 122 7.98 4.22 6.95
C LEU A 122 8.54 5.35 7.83
N GLU A 123 7.96 6.53 7.72
CA GLU A 123 8.38 7.69 8.52
C GLU A 123 7.98 7.53 9.99
N THR A 124 6.77 7.02 10.29
CA THR A 124 6.26 6.96 11.66
C THR A 124 6.70 5.73 12.45
N GLU A 125 6.87 4.58 11.79
CA GLU A 125 7.23 3.31 12.46
C GLU A 125 8.73 3.00 12.37
N PHE A 126 9.41 3.50 11.34
CA PHE A 126 10.81 3.17 11.09
C PHE A 126 11.75 4.38 11.12
N LEU A 127 11.21 5.60 11.24
CA LEU A 127 11.98 6.85 11.13
C LEU A 127 12.87 6.83 9.87
N ALA A 128 12.34 6.29 8.78
CA ALA A 128 13.10 6.07 7.57
C ALA A 128 13.51 7.40 6.93
N ASP A 129 14.79 7.54 6.62
CA ASP A 129 15.28 8.60 5.74
C ASP A 129 15.11 8.13 4.29
N LEU A 130 14.23 8.80 3.54
CA LEU A 130 13.77 8.38 2.21
C LEU A 130 14.38 9.33 1.17
N PRO A 131 15.36 8.87 0.36
CA PRO A 131 15.98 9.72 -0.65
C PRO A 131 14.94 10.26 -1.63
N ASP A 132 15.01 11.56 -1.90
CA ASP A 132 14.06 12.25 -2.77
C ASP A 132 14.65 12.48 -4.15
N LEU A 133 14.03 11.90 -5.18
CA LEU A 133 14.48 12.08 -6.56
C LEU A 133 14.06 13.44 -7.15
N GLY A 134 13.08 14.12 -6.56
CA GLY A 134 12.64 15.45 -6.98
C GLY A 134 13.69 16.54 -6.75
N VAL A 135 14.74 16.29 -5.95
CA VAL A 135 15.84 17.23 -5.72
C VAL A 135 16.84 17.27 -6.88
N PHE A 136 16.81 16.27 -7.77
CA PHE A 136 17.68 16.25 -8.94
C PHE A 136 17.04 17.02 -10.10
N PRO A 137 17.86 17.70 -10.94
CA PRO A 137 17.37 18.32 -12.16
C PRO A 137 16.69 17.28 -13.05
N GLN A 138 15.45 17.58 -13.45
CA GLN A 138 14.72 16.73 -14.38
C GLN A 138 15.14 17.07 -15.82
N PRO A 139 15.34 16.06 -16.70
CA PRO A 139 15.74 16.27 -18.09
C PRO A 139 14.71 17.00 -18.94
#